data_AF-A0A7W0I820-F1
#
_entry.id   AF-A0A7W0I820-F1
#
_cell.length_a   1.000
_cell.length_b   1.000
_cell.length_c   1.000
_cell.angle_alpha   90.00
_cell.angle_beta   90.00
_cell.angle_gamma   90.00
#
_symmetry.space_group_name_H-M   'P 1'
#
loop_
_entity.id
_entity.type
_entity.pdbx_description
1 polymer ?
#
loop_
_entity_poly.entity_id
_entity_poly.type
_entity_poly.pdbx_seq_one_letter_code
_entity_poly.pdbx_strand_id
1 'polypeptide(L)'
;MKETPRWLTPAERDGWRGLTRMWERLSGRVARHLQSESSLSTAEYTVLVHLTDAPDGRRRTADLVGSLEWEKSRMSHQVSRMMKRGLVVREECPQDGRGAVVVITPAGRDAIAAAAPRHVEAVRRLFVDPLTPEQLRAFARIANRVLEQLDERPM
;
A
#
# COMPACT_ATOMS: atom_id res chain seq x y z
N MET A 1 -20.97 -5.31 35.63
CA MET A 1 -21.94 -4.82 34.62
C MET A 1 -21.47 -5.30 33.25
N LYS A 2 -22.33 -5.96 32.46
CA LYS A 2 -22.00 -6.23 31.05
C LYS A 2 -22.21 -4.92 30.29
N GLU A 3 -21.12 -4.31 29.79
CA GLU A 3 -21.23 -3.13 28.94
C GLU A 3 -22.14 -3.45 27.76
N THR A 4 -23.17 -2.63 27.56
CA THR A 4 -24.04 -2.78 26.40
C THR A 4 -23.25 -2.30 25.18
N PRO A 5 -23.03 -3.15 24.17
CA PRO A 5 -22.23 -2.77 23.01
C PRO A 5 -22.86 -1.56 22.30
N ARG A 6 -22.02 -0.57 21.97
CA ARG A 6 -22.42 0.60 21.18
C ARG A 6 -22.50 0.23 19.71
N TRP A 7 -23.65 -0.28 19.28
CA TRP A 7 -23.91 -0.69 17.90
C TRP A 7 -23.96 0.49 16.92
N LEU A 8 -23.59 0.23 15.66
CA LEU A 8 -23.69 1.20 14.58
C LEU A 8 -25.16 1.51 14.24
N THR A 9 -25.45 2.80 14.10
CA THR A 9 -26.65 3.33 13.46
C THR A 9 -26.74 2.85 12.00
N PRO A 10 -27.92 2.91 11.37
CA PRO A 10 -28.07 2.53 9.96
C PRO A 10 -27.10 3.26 9.03
N ALA A 11 -26.95 4.58 9.19
CA ALA A 11 -26.06 5.39 8.37
C ALA A 11 -24.57 5.01 8.55
N GLU A 12 -24.12 4.82 9.79
CA GLU A 12 -22.75 4.37 10.07
C GLU A 12 -22.48 2.98 9.48
N ARG A 13 -23.48 2.09 9.54
CA ARG A 13 -23.38 0.74 8.99
C ARG A 13 -23.31 0.74 7.46
N ASP A 14 -24.03 1.63 6.81
CA ASP A 14 -24.00 1.79 5.36
C ASP A 14 -22.68 2.38 4.89
N GLY A 15 -22.15 3.38 5.61
CA GLY A 15 -20.80 3.90 5.38
C GLY A 15 -19.73 2.81 5.53
N TRP A 16 -19.74 2.08 6.66
CA TRP A 16 -18.78 1.01 6.92
C TRP A 16 -18.83 -0.10 5.87
N ARG A 17 -20.01 -0.65 5.59
CA ARG A 17 -20.15 -1.73 4.60
C ARG A 17 -19.87 -1.26 3.19
N GLY A 18 -20.20 -0.01 2.86
CA GLY A 18 -19.87 0.61 1.58
C GLY A 18 -18.37 0.63 1.36
N LEU A 19 -17.61 1.12 2.34
CA LEU A 19 -16.15 1.12 2.32
C LEU A 19 -15.58 -0.31 2.17
N THR A 20 -15.99 -1.24 3.03
CA THR A 20 -15.48 -2.63 3.00
C THR A 20 -15.71 -3.29 1.65
N ARG A 21 -16.95 -3.25 1.13
CA ARG A 21 -17.30 -3.88 -0.15
C ARG A 21 -16.59 -3.23 -1.33
N MET A 22 -16.45 -1.90 -1.30
CA MET A 22 -15.72 -1.17 -2.33
C MET A 22 -14.25 -1.59 -2.32
N TRP A 23 -13.59 -1.56 -1.16
CA TRP A 23 -12.18 -1.88 -1.01
C TRP A 23 -11.87 -3.32 -1.44
N GLU A 24 -12.65 -4.31 -0.99
CA GLU A 24 -12.48 -5.72 -1.37
C GLU A 24 -12.56 -5.92 -2.89
N ARG A 25 -13.57 -5.32 -3.54
CA ARG A 25 -13.78 -5.47 -4.98
C ARG A 25 -12.76 -4.69 -5.80
N LEU A 26 -12.43 -3.48 -5.38
CA LEU A 26 -11.48 -2.61 -6.07
C LEU A 26 -10.07 -3.19 -5.99
N SER A 27 -9.59 -3.51 -4.79
CA SER A 27 -8.26 -4.09 -4.57
C SER A 27 -8.08 -5.40 -5.34
N GLY A 28 -9.08 -6.29 -5.31
CA GLY A 28 -9.04 -7.55 -6.06
C GLY A 28 -9.08 -7.38 -7.59
N ARG A 29 -9.71 -6.32 -8.11
CA ARG A 29 -9.70 -6.02 -9.57
C ARG A 29 -8.39 -5.39 -10.00
N VAL A 30 -7.88 -4.42 -9.24
CA VAL A 30 -6.59 -3.77 -9.51
C VAL A 30 -5.44 -4.78 -9.42
N ALA A 31 -5.43 -5.65 -8.41
CA ALA A 31 -4.44 -6.70 -8.26
C ALA A 31 -4.43 -7.67 -9.46
N ARG A 32 -5.61 -8.11 -9.92
CA ARG A 32 -5.71 -8.99 -11.11
C ARG A 32 -5.21 -8.31 -12.38
N HIS A 33 -5.52 -7.03 -12.57
CA HIS A 33 -5.04 -6.28 -13.72
C HIS A 33 -3.51 -6.13 -13.71
N LEU A 34 -2.94 -5.81 -12.54
CA LEU A 34 -1.49 -5.74 -12.38
C LEU A 34 -0.84 -7.09 -12.69
N GLN A 35 -1.42 -8.20 -12.24
CA GLN A 35 -0.85 -9.53 -12.45
C GLN A 35 -0.99 -10.03 -13.90
N SER A 36 -2.07 -9.67 -14.61
CA SER A 36 -2.23 -10.08 -16.02
C SER A 36 -1.35 -9.29 -16.97
N GLU A 37 -1.01 -8.04 -16.61
CA GLU A 37 -0.31 -7.09 -17.50
C GLU A 37 1.13 -6.80 -17.08
N SER A 38 1.62 -7.36 -15.98
CA SER A 38 2.98 -7.11 -15.49
C SER A 38 3.64 -8.36 -14.92
N SER A 39 4.98 -8.36 -14.87
CA SER A 39 5.77 -9.39 -14.20
C SER A 39 5.86 -9.21 -12.68
N LEU A 40 5.16 -8.23 -12.12
CA LEU A 40 5.17 -7.94 -10.69
C LEU A 40 3.92 -8.55 -10.04
N SER A 41 4.13 -9.23 -8.91
CA SER A 41 3.03 -9.50 -8.00
C SER A 41 2.58 -8.21 -7.30
N THR A 42 1.35 -8.18 -6.80
CA THR A 42 0.83 -7.05 -6.02
C THR A 42 1.74 -6.69 -4.85
N ALA A 43 2.27 -7.68 -4.14
CA ALA A 43 3.17 -7.43 -3.01
C ALA A 43 4.49 -6.76 -3.44
N GLU A 44 5.05 -7.15 -4.59
CA GLU A 44 6.28 -6.53 -5.11
C GLU A 44 6.01 -5.11 -5.58
N TYR A 45 4.92 -4.90 -6.32
CA TYR A 45 4.52 -3.57 -6.76
C TYR A 45 4.30 -2.64 -5.58
N THR A 46 3.56 -3.07 -4.55
CA THR A 46 3.34 -2.29 -3.34
C THR A 46 4.66 -1.88 -2.67
N VAL A 47 5.61 -2.82 -2.48
CA VAL A 47 6.91 -2.47 -1.90
C VAL A 47 7.67 -1.48 -2.78
N LEU A 48 7.68 -1.66 -4.11
CA LEU A 48 8.36 -0.77 -5.04
C LEU A 48 7.76 0.64 -5.02
N VAL A 49 6.42 0.79 -4.93
CA VAL A 49 5.75 2.10 -4.80
C VAL A 49 6.25 2.85 -3.56
N HIS A 50 6.27 2.20 -2.40
CA HIS A 50 6.75 2.83 -1.16
C HIS A 50 8.24 3.21 -1.21
N LEU A 51 9.05 2.49 -2.00
CA LEU A 51 10.44 2.84 -2.23
C LEU A 51 10.55 4.01 -3.21
N THR A 52 9.82 4.03 -4.32
CA THR A 52 9.87 5.12 -5.31
C THR A 52 9.30 6.44 -4.78
N ASP A 53 8.38 6.39 -3.82
CA ASP A 53 7.86 7.58 -3.14
C ASP A 53 8.86 8.18 -2.13
N ALA A 54 9.94 7.47 -1.81
CA ALA A 54 11.03 8.00 -1.01
C ALA A 54 12.04 8.74 -1.92
N PRO A 55 12.53 9.93 -1.53
CA PRO A 55 13.44 10.75 -2.37
C PRO A 55 14.63 9.98 -2.95
N ASP A 56 15.19 9.04 -2.19
CA ASP A 56 16.37 8.27 -2.61
C ASP A 56 16.06 6.85 -3.11
N GLY A 57 14.79 6.42 -3.13
CA GLY A 57 14.46 5.02 -3.42
C GLY A 57 14.73 4.06 -2.26
N ARG A 58 14.78 4.55 -1.02
CA ARG A 58 15.30 3.84 0.17
C ARG A 58 14.32 3.98 1.33
N ARG A 59 14.10 2.89 2.07
CA ARG A 59 13.29 2.89 3.30
C ARG A 59 13.88 1.93 4.33
N ARG A 60 13.77 2.21 5.62
CA ARG A 60 14.08 1.20 6.64
C ARG A 60 13.04 0.09 6.55
N THR A 61 13.47 -1.15 6.80
CA THR A 61 12.55 -2.29 6.81
C THR A 61 11.43 -2.10 7.85
N ALA A 62 11.73 -1.47 8.99
CA ALA A 62 10.73 -1.15 10.01
C ALA A 62 9.67 -0.17 9.51
N ASP A 63 10.07 0.86 8.76
CA ASP A 63 9.14 1.84 8.17
C ASP A 63 8.24 1.15 7.15
N LEU A 64 8.78 0.25 6.32
CA LEU A 64 7.99 -0.55 5.38
C LEU A 64 6.98 -1.48 6.10
N VAL A 65 7.37 -2.07 7.23
CA VAL A 65 6.47 -2.88 8.07
C VAL A 65 5.33 -2.02 8.59
N GLY A 66 5.64 -0.84 9.14
CA GLY A 66 4.63 0.09 9.66
C GLY A 66 3.70 0.61 8.57
N SER A 67 4.25 1.11 7.46
CA SER A 67 3.45 1.69 6.37
C SER A 67 2.53 0.69 5.66
N LEU A 68 2.89 -0.60 5.67
CA LEU A 68 2.09 -1.66 5.03
C LEU A 68 1.27 -2.47 6.04
N GLU A 69 1.45 -2.23 7.34
CA GLU A 69 0.90 -3.04 8.42
C GLU A 69 1.18 -4.54 8.21
N TRP A 70 2.38 -4.87 7.70
CA TRP A 70 2.77 -6.26 7.47
C TRP A 70 3.59 -6.78 8.63
N GLU A 71 3.32 -8.02 9.02
CA GLU A 71 4.17 -8.77 9.94
C GLU A 71 5.65 -8.74 9.51
N LYS A 72 6.56 -8.53 10.48
CA LYS A 72 8.01 -8.43 10.24
C LYS A 72 8.56 -9.65 9.47
N SER A 73 8.06 -10.84 9.79
CA SER A 73 8.42 -12.08 9.10
C SER A 73 7.96 -12.07 7.64
N ARG A 74 6.71 -11.65 7.37
CA ARG A 74 6.17 -11.51 6.02
C ARG A 74 7.00 -10.53 5.19
N MET A 75 7.30 -9.35 5.74
CA MET A 75 8.14 -8.35 5.08
C MET A 75 9.52 -8.91 4.75
N SER A 76 10.17 -9.59 5.71
CA SER A 76 11.50 -10.16 5.53
C SER A 76 11.54 -11.18 4.39
N HIS A 77 10.55 -12.08 4.33
CA HIS A 77 10.41 -13.04 3.23
C HIS A 77 10.18 -12.35 1.89
N GLN A 78 9.31 -11.33 1.85
CA GLN A 78 9.01 -10.60 0.63
C GLN A 78 10.24 -9.87 0.08
N VAL A 79 10.99 -9.17 0.93
CA VAL A 79 12.24 -8.50 0.55
C VAL A 79 13.27 -9.52 0.04
N SER A 80 13.45 -10.64 0.75
CA SER A 80 14.37 -11.69 0.29
C SER A 80 14.01 -12.25 -1.10
N ARG A 81 12.71 -12.40 -1.41
CA ARG A 81 12.26 -12.80 -2.75
C ARG A 81 12.59 -11.74 -3.79
N MET A 82 12.33 -10.46 -3.48
CA MET A 82 12.63 -9.34 -4.38
C MET A 82 14.13 -9.18 -4.64
N MET A 83 14.97 -9.43 -3.63
CA MET A 83 16.43 -9.47 -3.78
C MET A 83 16.87 -10.58 -4.73
N LYS A 84 16.31 -11.80 -4.60
CA LYS A 84 16.59 -12.91 -5.54
C LYS A 84 16.21 -12.58 -6.98
N ARG A 85 15.19 -11.72 -7.17
CA ARG A 85 14.77 -11.22 -8.49
C ARG A 85 15.55 -9.98 -8.95
N GLY A 86 16.47 -9.46 -8.13
CA GLY A 86 17.25 -8.26 -8.44
C GLY A 86 16.46 -6.95 -8.39
N LEU A 87 15.24 -6.93 -7.83
CA LEU A 87 14.38 -5.73 -7.77
C LEU A 87 14.78 -4.76 -6.65
N VAL A 88 15.35 -5.28 -5.57
CA VAL A 88 15.81 -4.51 -4.41
C VAL A 88 17.11 -5.09 -3.90
N VAL A 89 17.84 -4.30 -3.12
CA VAL A 89 18.97 -4.75 -2.30
C VAL A 89 18.74 -4.35 -0.85
N ARG A 90 19.42 -5.05 0.05
CA ARG A 90 19.44 -4.73 1.48
C ARG A 90 20.80 -4.17 1.83
N GLU A 91 20.81 -3.00 2.46
CA GLU A 91 22.00 -2.33 2.95
C GLU A 91 21.94 -2.21 4.48
N GLU A 92 23.11 -2.21 5.11
CA GLU A 92 23.24 -1.94 6.54
C GLU A 92 23.08 -0.44 6.79
N CYS A 93 22.32 -0.06 7.82
CA CYS A 93 22.17 1.35 8.20
C CYS A 93 23.46 1.85 8.89
N PRO A 94 24.21 2.79 8.29
CA PRO A 94 25.50 3.22 8.82
C PRO A 94 25.41 3.88 10.19
N GLN A 95 24.28 4.51 10.51
CA GLN A 95 24.14 5.34 11.72
C GLN A 95 23.58 4.64 12.97
N ASP A 96 23.11 3.39 12.90
CA ASP A 96 22.44 2.75 14.06
C ASP A 96 22.67 1.23 14.19
N GLY A 97 23.15 0.52 13.15
CA GLY A 97 23.42 -0.93 13.22
C GLY A 97 22.21 -1.83 13.55
N ARG A 98 21.04 -1.26 13.87
CA ARG A 98 19.83 -1.97 14.33
C ARG A 98 18.76 -2.11 13.23
N GLY A 99 18.95 -1.49 12.08
CA GLY A 99 17.95 -1.48 10.99
C GLY A 99 18.54 -1.85 9.63
N ALA A 100 17.93 -2.82 8.96
CA ALA A 100 18.18 -3.09 7.55
C ALA A 100 17.44 -2.05 6.68
N VAL A 101 18.14 -1.42 5.75
CA VAL A 101 17.56 -0.53 4.74
C VAL A 101 17.29 -1.32 3.47
N VAL A 102 16.11 -1.14 2.89
CA VAL A 102 15.75 -1.69 1.58
C VAL A 102 15.90 -0.57 0.56
N VAL A 103 16.61 -0.87 -0.54
CA VAL A 103 16.89 0.09 -1.61
C VAL A 103 16.43 -0.51 -2.93
N ILE A 104 15.69 0.27 -3.71
CA ILE A 104 15.28 -0.12 -5.06
C ILE A 104 16.49 -0.12 -6.01
N THR A 105 16.62 -1.17 -6.82
CA THR A 105 17.68 -1.25 -7.84
C THR A 105 17.23 -0.58 -9.14
N PRO A 106 18.14 -0.37 -10.11
CA PRO A 106 17.75 0.01 -11.47
C PRO A 106 16.72 -0.95 -12.09
N ALA A 107 16.93 -2.26 -11.98
CA ALA A 107 15.97 -3.25 -12.46
C ALA A 107 14.60 -3.16 -11.74
N GLY A 108 14.58 -2.82 -10.45
CA GLY A 108 13.36 -2.54 -9.70
C GLY A 108 12.62 -1.31 -10.23
N ARG A 109 13.37 -0.24 -10.55
CA ARG A 109 12.83 1.00 -11.16
C ARG A 109 12.26 0.74 -12.54
N ASP A 110 12.95 -0.04 -13.38
CA ASP A 110 12.47 -0.41 -14.70
C ASP A 110 11.19 -1.26 -14.61
N ALA A 111 11.15 -2.22 -13.67
CA ALA A 111 9.99 -3.07 -13.47
C ALA A 111 8.74 -2.28 -13.04
N ILE A 112 8.88 -1.35 -12.08
CA ILE A 112 7.74 -0.50 -11.68
C ILE A 112 7.37 0.49 -12.78
N ALA A 113 8.32 1.09 -13.50
CA ALA A 113 8.04 1.99 -14.61
C ALA A 113 7.26 1.29 -15.74
N ALA A 114 7.57 0.02 -16.02
CA ALA A 114 6.82 -0.78 -16.97
C ALA A 114 5.39 -1.11 -16.49
N ALA A 115 5.21 -1.34 -15.19
CA ALA A 115 3.91 -1.69 -14.61
C ALA A 115 3.00 -0.47 -14.34
N ALA A 116 3.58 0.70 -14.06
CA ALA A 116 2.88 1.89 -13.58
C ALA A 116 1.80 2.40 -14.55
N PRO A 117 2.03 2.53 -15.87
CA PRO A 117 1.01 3.02 -16.79
C PRO A 117 -0.28 2.19 -16.76
N ARG A 118 -0.16 0.86 -16.65
CA ARG A 118 -1.29 -0.06 -16.61
C ARG A 118 -1.99 -0.04 -15.25
N HIS A 119 -1.22 0.05 -14.17
CA HIS A 119 -1.78 0.26 -12.85
C HIS A 119 -2.60 1.56 -12.77
N VAL A 120 -2.03 2.66 -13.29
CA VAL A 120 -2.70 3.96 -13.36
C VAL A 120 -3.98 3.87 -14.18
N GLU A 121 -3.96 3.22 -15.34
CA GLU A 121 -5.17 3.04 -16.16
C GLU A 121 -6.27 2.27 -15.41
N ALA A 122 -5.92 1.21 -14.69
CA ALA A 122 -6.89 0.48 -13.86
C ALA A 122 -7.46 1.34 -12.73
N VAL A 123 -6.62 2.11 -12.03
CA VAL A 123 -7.06 3.04 -10.98
C VAL A 123 -7.95 4.12 -11.56
N ARG A 124 -7.60 4.69 -12.72
CA ARG A 124 -8.40 5.69 -13.41
C ARG A 124 -9.79 5.14 -13.73
N ARG A 125 -9.84 4.05 -14.50
CA ARG A 125 -11.09 3.45 -14.97
C ARG A 125 -11.99 2.95 -13.83
N LEU A 126 -11.41 2.36 -12.79
CA LEU A 126 -12.19 1.69 -11.74
C LEU A 126 -12.54 2.58 -10.56
N PHE A 127 -11.82 3.70 -10.36
CA PHE A 127 -11.99 4.56 -9.19
C PHE A 127 -12.08 6.05 -9.53
N VAL A 128 -11.21 6.60 -10.38
CA VAL A 128 -11.17 8.05 -10.64
C VAL A 128 -12.29 8.49 -11.59
N ASP A 129 -12.41 7.88 -12.77
CA ASP A 129 -13.34 8.30 -13.81
C ASP A 129 -14.82 8.20 -13.40
N PRO A 130 -15.25 7.27 -12.52
CA PRO A 130 -16.61 7.26 -11.98
C PRO A 130 -16.94 8.40 -11.00
N LEU A 131 -15.95 9.16 -10.51
CA LEU A 131 -16.12 10.19 -9.48
C LEU A 131 -16.01 11.60 -10.07
N THR A 132 -16.85 12.51 -9.57
CA THR A 132 -16.64 13.95 -9.84
C THR A 132 -15.40 14.46 -9.10
N PRO A 133 -14.79 15.57 -9.54
CA PRO A 133 -13.67 16.19 -8.82
C PRO A 133 -13.98 16.53 -7.36
N GLU A 134 -15.23 16.87 -7.05
CA GLU A 134 -15.67 17.16 -5.70
C GLU A 134 -15.75 15.90 -4.83
N GLN A 135 -16.32 14.81 -5.37
CA GLN A 135 -16.37 13.51 -4.69
C GLN A 135 -14.97 12.97 -4.42
N LEU A 136 -14.05 13.10 -5.38
CA LEU A 136 -12.66 12.68 -5.20
C LEU A 136 -11.95 13.46 -4.08
N ARG A 137 -12.15 14.79 -4.03
CA ARG A 137 -11.63 15.62 -2.93
C ARG A 137 -12.25 15.26 -1.59
N ALA A 138 -13.56 14.99 -1.54
CA ALA A 138 -14.23 14.56 -0.32
C ALA A 138 -13.69 13.21 0.17
N PHE A 139 -13.51 12.24 -0.74
CA PHE A 139 -12.91 10.95 -0.43
C PHE A 139 -11.51 11.11 0.15
N ALA A 140 -10.64 11.90 -0.48
CA ALA A 140 -9.28 12.14 0.00
C ALA A 140 -9.27 12.72 1.43
N ARG A 141 -10.14 13.69 1.72
CA ARG A 141 -10.27 14.25 3.09
C ARG A 141 -10.72 13.20 4.11
N ILE A 142 -11.71 12.38 3.77
CA ILE A 142 -12.21 11.32 4.65
C ILE A 142 -11.12 10.28 4.92
N ALA A 143 -10.44 9.82 3.86
CA ALA A 143 -9.37 8.83 3.97
C ALA A 143 -8.23 9.34 4.85
N ASN A 144 -7.75 10.55 4.60
CA ASN A 144 -6.66 11.15 5.39
C ASN A 144 -7.05 11.30 6.86
N ARG A 145 -8.28 11.73 7.16
CA ARG A 145 -8.73 11.86 8.55
C ARG A 145 -8.74 10.53 9.31
N VAL A 146 -9.10 9.43 8.63
CA VAL A 146 -9.06 8.09 9.22
C VAL A 146 -7.63 7.60 9.38
N LEU A 147 -6.75 7.83 8.39
CA LEU A 147 -5.33 7.46 8.46
C LEU A 147 -4.61 8.20 9.61
N GLU A 148 -4.82 9.51 9.76
CA GLU A 148 -4.31 10.28 10.90
C GLU A 148 -4.71 9.66 12.24
N GLN A 149 -5.96 9.21 12.37
CA GLN A 149 -6.47 8.60 13.59
C GLN A 149 -5.83 7.23 13.88
N LEU A 150 -5.40 6.50 12.85
CA LEU A 150 -4.67 5.23 12.97
C LEU A 150 -3.20 5.48 13.33
N ASP A 151 -2.57 6.47 12.71
CA ASP A 151 -1.17 6.86 12.99
C ASP A 151 -1.00 7.40 14.42
N GLU A 152 -1.98 8.17 14.93
CA GLU A 152 -1.99 8.68 16.31
C GLU A 152 -2.19 7.60 17.37
N ARG A 153 -2.73 6.43 17.00
CA ARG A 153 -3.03 5.32 17.90
C ARG A 153 -2.47 4.01 17.34
N PRO A 154 -1.15 3.79 17.47
CA PRO A 154 -0.59 2.47 17.18
C PRO A 154 -1.28 1.44 18.07
N MET A 155 -1.82 0.39 17.43
CA MET A 155 -2.48 -0.74 18.10
C MET A 155 -1.53 -1.54 18.98
#